data_AF-A0A0G4M6U3-F1
#
_entry.id   AF-A0A0G4M6U3-F1
#
_cell.length_a   1.000
_cell.length_b   1.000
_cell.length_c   1.000
_cell.angle_alpha   90.00
_cell.angle_beta   90.00
_cell.angle_gamma   90.00
#
_symmetry.space_group_name_H-M   'P 1'
#
loop_
_entity.id
_entity.type
_entity.pdbx_description
1 polymer ?
#
loop_
_entity_poly.entity_id
_entity_poly.type
_entity_poly.pdbx_seq_one_letter_code
_entity_poly.pdbx_strand_id
1 'polypeptide(L)'
;MALNRKYANLPDLDSAPDIYETPDLTDDISTAPTTTGPSQSDDEFDDDDDAPGISRSRLRIDEARSRFLPSNVDASAADFSDRVDGKRKSYKTTTRRQRILEDGTTEIGDLSDEDDEEHLDRKIARLQREIAEAKEEFGRKKAAAATQPASDAQEQKLASLSQVIDEISRSIEPHAGVAPSQKPPPPPPQPQAGTEAQPEGLPATGTASYTITYAPTYEQSHALAKAADFDRRLVLLEKGIGIGSAALPEADTNGLPRAILPTLDALQRQIVTLSQASTSNLDAITRRVRTLTQEAHQLEKARQGAKAARESLGGGSPSSAEDAEDSEQTAKINALYGTLPTIESLAPLLPPLLDRLRSLRAVHADAASASEILERIEKQQADMTADMKQWREGLDKVEEAVREGGATMSGNMKVIEGWATSINITTMSSTGRPPSGHFNILYFAGASSYTSKDQETLPAPLPLGRLFDTLEERYSGINSKILDSCLVTINLDYVDLPKPGEDGAMIKEGDEVAIIPPVSSG
;
A
#
# COMPACT_ATOMS: atom_id res chain seq x y z
N MET A 1 -35.56 -26.86 36.71
CA MET A 1 -34.23 -26.23 36.55
C MET A 1 -33.18 -27.33 36.63
N ALA A 2 -32.36 -27.49 35.60
CA ALA A 2 -31.31 -28.50 35.60
C ALA A 2 -30.16 -28.03 36.49
N LEU A 3 -29.91 -28.72 37.61
CA LEU A 3 -28.76 -28.45 38.47
C LEU A 3 -27.48 -28.59 37.63
N ASN A 4 -26.75 -27.48 37.50
CA ASN A 4 -25.48 -27.46 36.77
C ASN A 4 -24.48 -28.41 37.45
N ARG A 5 -24.00 -29.42 36.71
CA ARG A 5 -23.09 -30.47 37.22
C ARG A 5 -21.83 -29.93 37.91
N LYS A 6 -21.40 -28.72 37.54
CA LYS A 6 -20.25 -28.02 38.15
C LYS A 6 -20.44 -27.70 39.64
N TYR A 7 -21.68 -27.47 40.07
CA TYR A 7 -22.00 -27.00 41.42
C TYR A 7 -22.65 -28.06 42.33
N ALA A 8 -22.98 -29.23 41.78
CA ALA A 8 -23.68 -30.31 42.49
C ALA A 8 -22.90 -30.91 43.68
N ASN A 9 -21.57 -30.74 43.71
CA ASN A 9 -20.71 -31.26 44.79
C ASN A 9 -20.45 -30.25 45.91
N LEU A 10 -20.93 -29.01 45.79
CA LEU A 10 -20.79 -28.03 46.86
C LEU A 10 -21.95 -28.22 47.86
N PRO A 11 -21.68 -28.34 49.17
CA PRO A 11 -22.72 -28.26 50.18
C PRO A 11 -23.29 -26.84 50.22
N ASP A 12 -24.61 -26.71 50.47
CA ASP A 12 -25.35 -25.45 50.55
C ASP A 12 -25.59 -24.71 49.22
N LEU A 13 -26.04 -25.43 48.18
CA LEU A 13 -26.49 -24.83 46.94
C LEU A 13 -27.97 -24.44 47.02
N ASP A 14 -28.26 -23.14 46.89
CA ASP A 14 -29.64 -22.64 46.86
C ASP A 14 -30.39 -23.17 45.63
N SER A 15 -31.58 -23.74 45.87
CA SER A 15 -32.50 -24.27 44.84
C SER A 15 -33.69 -23.33 44.59
N ALA A 16 -33.67 -22.13 45.19
CA ALA A 16 -34.60 -21.05 44.90
C ALA A 16 -34.57 -20.64 43.41
N PRO A 17 -35.64 -19.99 42.91
CA PRO A 17 -35.61 -19.40 41.58
C PRO A 17 -34.47 -18.39 41.46
N ASP A 18 -33.74 -18.48 40.34
CA ASP A 18 -32.54 -17.67 40.03
C ASP A 18 -32.86 -16.17 39.96
N ILE A 19 -34.09 -15.82 39.58
CA ILE A 19 -34.54 -14.44 39.39
C ILE A 19 -35.87 -14.25 40.13
N TYR A 20 -35.90 -13.31 41.06
CA TYR A 20 -37.13 -12.82 41.70
C TYR A 20 -37.49 -11.46 41.10
N GLU A 21 -38.24 -11.49 40.01
CA GLU A 21 -38.72 -10.28 39.32
C GLU A 21 -40.18 -9.98 39.65
N THR A 22 -40.53 -8.70 39.60
CA THR A 22 -41.93 -8.28 39.57
C THR A 22 -42.55 -8.75 38.26
N PRO A 23 -43.82 -9.20 38.24
CA PRO A 23 -44.47 -9.61 37.00
C PRO A 23 -44.35 -8.51 35.95
N ASP A 24 -43.92 -8.88 34.74
CA ASP A 24 -43.84 -7.94 33.62
C ASP A 24 -45.20 -7.27 33.45
N LEU A 25 -45.19 -5.94 33.55
CA LEU A 25 -46.35 -5.13 33.24
C LEU A 25 -46.59 -5.32 31.74
N THR A 26 -47.66 -6.02 31.39
CA THR A 26 -48.06 -6.19 29.98
C THR A 26 -48.29 -4.79 29.40
N ASP A 27 -47.44 -4.38 28.46
CA ASP A 27 -47.51 -3.07 27.79
C ASP A 27 -48.89 -2.81 27.14
N ASP A 28 -49.67 -3.86 26.90
CA ASP A 28 -50.97 -3.81 26.21
C ASP A 28 -52.16 -3.24 27.02
N ILE A 29 -52.02 -2.93 28.32
CA ILE A 29 -53.14 -2.42 29.17
C ILE A 29 -52.85 -1.02 29.73
N SER A 30 -51.69 -0.42 29.43
CA SER A 30 -51.34 0.90 29.91
C SER A 30 -51.86 2.00 28.97
N THR A 31 -52.76 2.84 29.48
CA THR A 31 -53.15 4.12 28.84
C THR A 31 -52.21 5.27 29.20
N ALA A 32 -51.10 4.97 29.89
CA ALA A 32 -50.05 5.95 30.17
C ALA A 32 -48.99 5.88 29.07
N PRO A 33 -48.70 6.99 28.36
CA PRO A 33 -47.67 7.01 27.33
C PRO A 33 -46.30 6.78 28.00
N THR A 34 -45.69 5.63 27.74
CA THR A 34 -44.31 5.33 28.13
C THR A 34 -43.35 5.97 27.12
N THR A 35 -43.30 7.30 27.11
CA THR A 35 -42.31 8.08 26.33
C THR A 35 -41.40 8.85 27.27
N THR A 36 -40.58 8.14 28.05
CA THR A 36 -39.39 8.74 28.70
C THR A 36 -38.16 7.85 28.57
N GLY A 37 -38.01 7.19 27.43
CA GLY A 37 -36.69 6.90 26.87
C GLY A 37 -36.41 7.97 25.81
N PRO A 38 -35.30 8.73 25.88
CA PRO A 38 -34.96 9.68 24.84
C PRO A 38 -34.52 8.90 23.60
N SER A 39 -35.48 8.44 22.81
CA SER A 39 -35.23 8.15 21.40
C SER A 39 -34.93 9.50 20.75
N GLN A 40 -33.66 9.75 20.47
CA GLN A 40 -33.26 10.80 19.53
C GLN A 40 -33.69 10.37 18.13
N SER A 41 -34.99 10.45 17.85
CA SER A 41 -35.49 10.62 16.50
C SER A 41 -35.87 12.09 16.38
N ASP A 42 -34.94 12.87 15.83
CA ASP A 42 -34.99 14.30 15.54
C ASP A 42 -35.98 14.62 14.39
N ASP A 43 -37.15 13.99 14.40
CA ASP A 43 -38.17 14.07 13.35
C ASP A 43 -39.59 14.22 13.97
N GLU A 44 -39.68 14.83 15.15
CA GLU A 44 -40.91 15.45 15.63
C GLU A 44 -40.91 16.91 15.14
N PHE A 45 -40.97 17.08 13.82
CA PHE A 45 -41.32 18.36 13.23
C PHE A 45 -42.83 18.50 13.33
N ASP A 46 -43.26 19.19 14.40
CA ASP A 46 -44.47 20.01 14.36
C ASP A 46 -44.44 20.78 13.03
N ASP A 47 -45.47 20.58 12.20
CA ASP A 47 -45.78 21.41 11.03
C ASP A 47 -46.21 22.82 11.49
N ASP A 48 -45.41 23.46 12.34
CA ASP A 48 -45.40 24.91 12.52
C ASP A 48 -44.63 25.52 11.33
N ASP A 49 -45.16 25.32 10.14
CA ASP A 49 -44.77 26.00 8.89
C ASP A 49 -45.09 27.52 8.96
N ASP A 50 -45.74 27.96 10.04
CA ASP A 50 -46.21 29.32 10.25
C ASP A 50 -45.39 30.13 11.27
N ALA A 51 -44.13 29.79 11.57
CA ALA A 51 -43.26 30.69 12.34
C ALA A 51 -42.87 31.91 11.46
N PRO A 52 -43.43 33.13 11.67
CA PRO A 52 -43.18 34.25 10.79
C PRO A 52 -41.73 34.72 10.94
N GLY A 53 -40.93 34.60 9.89
CA GLY A 53 -39.58 35.19 9.80
C GLY A 53 -38.42 34.21 9.59
N ILE A 54 -38.66 32.89 9.57
CA ILE A 54 -37.60 31.89 9.31
C ILE A 54 -37.97 31.05 8.08
N SER A 55 -37.26 31.26 6.97
CA SER A 55 -37.41 30.42 5.77
C SER A 55 -36.71 29.08 5.97
N ARG A 56 -37.47 28.00 6.24
CA ARG A 56 -36.95 26.63 6.35
C ARG A 56 -36.96 25.87 5.01
N SER A 57 -36.50 26.51 3.92
CA SER A 57 -36.44 25.84 2.62
C SER A 57 -35.49 24.65 2.67
N ARG A 58 -36.00 23.43 2.45
CA ARG A 58 -35.19 22.20 2.38
C ARG A 58 -34.13 22.33 1.27
N LEU A 59 -32.86 22.10 1.62
CA LEU A 59 -31.77 22.14 0.67
C LEU A 59 -31.87 20.96 -0.30
N ARG A 60 -32.27 21.21 -1.54
CA ARG A 60 -32.22 20.22 -2.62
C ARG A 60 -30.79 20.14 -3.15
N ILE A 61 -29.98 19.24 -2.57
CA ILE A 61 -28.55 19.11 -2.87
C ILE A 61 -28.31 18.86 -4.37
N ASP A 62 -29.12 18.05 -5.03
CA ASP A 62 -28.96 17.75 -6.45
C ASP A 62 -29.25 18.97 -7.36
N GLU A 63 -30.24 19.77 -7.00
CA GLU A 63 -30.56 21.02 -7.70
C GLU A 63 -29.51 22.10 -7.43
N ALA A 64 -29.02 22.19 -6.19
CA ALA A 64 -27.90 23.05 -5.87
C ALA A 64 -26.64 22.63 -6.66
N ARG A 65 -26.36 21.32 -6.75
CA ARG A 65 -25.22 20.79 -7.50
C ARG A 65 -25.32 21.13 -8.97
N SER A 66 -26.49 20.99 -9.61
CA SER A 66 -26.65 21.36 -11.03
C SER A 66 -26.46 22.86 -11.27
N ARG A 67 -26.87 23.72 -10.32
CA ARG A 67 -26.67 25.18 -10.39
C ARG A 67 -25.20 25.59 -10.27
N PHE A 68 -24.41 24.91 -9.45
CA PHE A 68 -22.99 25.28 -9.20
C PHE A 68 -21.97 24.50 -10.03
N LEU A 69 -22.34 23.39 -10.67
CA LEU A 69 -21.45 22.62 -11.55
C LEU A 69 -20.85 23.44 -12.72
N PRO A 70 -21.57 24.35 -13.40
CA PRO A 70 -21.02 25.12 -14.51
C PRO A 70 -20.18 26.34 -14.09
N SER A 71 -20.20 26.73 -12.82
CA SER A 71 -19.40 27.84 -12.29
C SER A 71 -18.05 27.34 -11.78
N ASN A 72 -16.95 27.85 -12.33
CA ASN A 72 -15.60 27.56 -11.85
C ASN A 72 -14.92 28.86 -11.39
N VAL A 73 -14.21 28.80 -10.27
CA VAL A 73 -13.54 29.95 -9.66
C VAL A 73 -12.04 29.70 -9.66
N ASP A 74 -11.29 30.53 -10.40
CA ASP A 74 -9.83 30.53 -10.38
C ASP A 74 -9.33 31.51 -9.31
N ALA A 75 -8.64 30.96 -8.32
CA ALA A 75 -8.03 31.71 -7.21
C ALA A 75 -6.50 31.86 -7.35
N SER A 76 -5.90 31.35 -8.42
CA SER A 76 -4.43 31.31 -8.58
C SER A 76 -3.76 32.69 -8.59
N ALA A 77 -4.47 33.72 -9.04
CA ALA A 77 -3.98 35.09 -9.10
C ALA A 77 -4.55 36.01 -8.00
N ALA A 78 -5.42 35.50 -7.11
CA ALA A 78 -6.08 36.34 -6.11
C ALA A 78 -5.08 36.79 -5.03
N ASP A 79 -5.01 38.09 -4.79
CA ASP A 79 -4.13 38.70 -3.78
C ASP A 79 -4.96 39.70 -2.97
N PHE A 80 -5.28 39.32 -1.73
CA PHE A 80 -6.01 40.15 -0.76
C PHE A 80 -5.07 40.91 0.16
N SER A 81 -3.75 40.88 -0.08
CA SER A 81 -2.85 41.78 0.64
C SER A 81 -3.21 43.21 0.25
N ASP A 82 -3.59 44.01 1.24
CA ASP A 82 -4.12 45.36 1.12
C ASP A 82 -3.03 46.36 0.69
N ARG A 83 -2.41 46.10 -0.47
CA ARG A 83 -1.36 46.92 -1.07
C ARG A 83 -2.04 47.91 -2.01
N VAL A 84 -2.11 49.16 -1.55
CA VAL A 84 -2.80 50.27 -2.24
C VAL A 84 -2.13 50.67 -3.58
N ASP A 85 -0.93 50.17 -3.85
CA ASP A 85 -0.13 50.52 -5.04
C ASP A 85 -0.38 49.63 -6.28
N GLY A 86 -1.31 48.67 -6.23
CA GLY A 86 -1.58 47.73 -7.32
C GLY A 86 -3.06 47.57 -7.68
N LYS A 87 -3.36 47.23 -8.94
CA LYS A 87 -4.71 46.77 -9.34
C LYS A 87 -5.09 45.57 -8.46
N ARG A 88 -6.18 45.67 -7.71
CA ARG A 88 -6.67 44.64 -6.80
C ARG A 88 -6.88 43.34 -7.58
N LYS A 89 -6.19 42.26 -7.19
CA LYS A 89 -6.36 40.95 -7.84
C LYS A 89 -7.45 40.18 -7.12
N SER A 90 -8.65 40.15 -7.69
CA SER A 90 -9.79 39.39 -7.15
C SER A 90 -9.90 38.00 -7.77
N TYR A 91 -10.80 37.18 -7.22
CA TYR A 91 -11.21 35.91 -7.81
C TYR A 91 -11.67 36.10 -9.26
N LYS A 92 -11.26 35.19 -10.16
CA LYS A 92 -11.77 35.13 -11.53
C LYS A 92 -12.83 34.04 -11.61
N THR A 93 -14.08 34.42 -11.85
CA THR A 93 -15.17 33.46 -12.02
C THR A 93 -15.42 33.26 -13.51
N THR A 94 -15.40 32.01 -13.98
CA THR A 94 -15.86 31.65 -15.32
C THR A 94 -17.13 30.85 -15.18
N THR A 95 -18.21 31.30 -15.81
CA THR A 95 -19.48 30.57 -15.82
C THR A 95 -19.75 30.15 -17.25
N ARG A 96 -19.71 28.84 -17.53
CA ARG A 96 -20.13 28.31 -18.82
C ARG A 96 -21.65 28.18 -18.80
N ARG A 97 -22.37 29.23 -19.19
CA ARG A 97 -23.84 29.21 -19.23
C ARG A 97 -24.31 28.28 -20.35
N GLN A 98 -24.80 27.10 -19.98
CA GLN A 98 -25.56 26.25 -20.90
C GLN A 98 -26.99 26.75 -20.93
N ARG A 99 -27.46 27.22 -22.09
CA ARG A 99 -28.89 27.51 -22.29
C ARG A 99 -29.52 26.28 -22.91
N ILE A 100 -30.54 25.74 -22.24
CA ILE A 100 -31.39 24.69 -22.79
C ILE A 100 -32.47 25.40 -23.60
N LEU A 101 -32.55 25.12 -24.90
CA LEU A 101 -33.63 25.64 -25.75
C LEU A 101 -34.91 24.84 -25.50
N GLU A 102 -36.06 25.38 -25.93
CA GLU A 102 -37.37 24.71 -25.82
C GLU A 102 -37.41 23.35 -26.55
N ASP A 103 -36.43 23.08 -27.43
CA ASP A 103 -36.26 21.84 -28.19
C ASP A 103 -35.30 20.82 -27.54
N GLY A 104 -34.84 21.08 -26.30
CA GLY A 104 -34.01 20.15 -25.51
C GLY A 104 -32.53 20.04 -25.94
N THR A 105 -32.10 20.82 -26.93
CA THR A 105 -30.69 20.94 -27.32
C THR A 105 -29.96 21.94 -26.44
N THR A 106 -28.70 21.62 -26.10
CA THR A 106 -27.84 22.49 -25.28
C THR A 106 -27.04 23.41 -26.20
N GLU A 107 -27.43 24.68 -26.25
CA GLU A 107 -26.65 25.69 -26.96
C GLU A 107 -25.60 26.24 -26.00
N ILE A 108 -24.34 26.19 -26.42
CA ILE A 108 -23.22 26.81 -25.71
C ILE A 108 -23.42 28.31 -25.89
N GLY A 109 -23.92 28.98 -24.85
CA GLY A 109 -24.19 30.41 -24.89
C GLY A 109 -22.93 31.22 -25.15
N ASP A 110 -23.06 32.18 -26.06
CA ASP A 110 -22.04 33.18 -26.37
C ASP A 110 -21.70 34.00 -25.12
N LEU A 111 -20.41 34.31 -24.98
CA LEU A 111 -19.80 35.02 -23.87
C LEU A 111 -20.18 36.51 -23.95
N SER A 112 -21.42 36.83 -23.57
CA SER A 112 -21.91 38.19 -23.46
C SER A 112 -22.00 38.62 -22.00
N ASP A 113 -21.39 39.79 -21.75
CA ASP A 113 -21.40 40.64 -20.55
C ASP A 113 -20.60 40.10 -19.36
N GLU A 114 -19.63 40.84 -18.80
CA GLU A 114 -19.60 42.29 -18.55
C GLU A 114 -18.14 42.75 -18.30
N ASP A 115 -17.77 43.92 -18.83
CA ASP A 115 -16.71 44.82 -18.34
C ASP A 115 -15.25 44.32 -18.17
N ASP A 116 -14.63 43.76 -19.20
CA ASP A 116 -13.18 43.92 -19.36
C ASP A 116 -12.80 43.97 -20.85
N GLU A 117 -12.15 45.08 -21.23
CA GLU A 117 -11.40 45.36 -22.46
C GLU A 117 -11.32 44.18 -23.44
N GLU A 118 -11.88 44.34 -24.66
CA GLU A 118 -11.80 43.37 -25.78
C GLU A 118 -10.52 42.52 -25.70
N HIS A 119 -10.63 41.27 -25.22
CA HIS A 119 -9.50 40.34 -25.12
C HIS A 119 -8.69 40.42 -26.42
N LEU A 120 -7.36 40.51 -26.32
CA LEU A 120 -6.47 40.76 -27.47
C LEU A 120 -6.83 39.90 -28.69
N ASP A 121 -7.23 38.64 -28.47
CA ASP A 121 -7.68 37.70 -29.49
C ASP A 121 -8.95 38.15 -30.23
N ARG A 122 -9.95 38.65 -29.51
CA ARG A 122 -11.18 39.22 -30.12
C ARG A 122 -10.87 40.49 -30.90
N LYS A 123 -9.99 41.34 -30.37
CA LYS A 123 -9.56 42.57 -31.03
C LYS A 123 -8.78 42.28 -32.31
N ILE A 124 -7.92 41.26 -32.30
CA ILE A 124 -7.18 40.78 -33.47
C ILE A 124 -8.14 40.21 -34.52
N ALA A 125 -9.10 39.36 -34.12
CA ALA A 125 -10.08 38.80 -35.04
C ALA A 125 -10.95 39.90 -35.71
N ARG A 126 -11.35 40.92 -34.94
CA ARG A 126 -12.08 42.07 -35.46
C ARG A 126 -11.22 42.88 -36.44
N LEU A 127 -9.97 43.18 -36.09
CA LEU A 127 -9.02 43.90 -36.96
C LEU A 127 -8.70 43.11 -38.24
N GLN A 128 -8.58 41.78 -38.17
CA GLN A 128 -8.42 40.92 -39.35
C GLN A 128 -9.63 41.06 -40.28
N ARG A 129 -10.85 41.09 -39.73
CA ARG A 129 -12.06 41.31 -40.52
C ARG A 129 -12.11 42.72 -41.14
N GLU A 130 -11.81 43.75 -40.37
CA GLU A 130 -11.77 45.14 -40.85
C GLU A 130 -10.71 45.33 -41.96
N ILE A 131 -9.54 44.68 -41.85
CA ILE A 131 -8.48 44.72 -42.87
C ILE A 131 -8.85 43.91 -44.11
N ALA A 132 -9.51 42.76 -43.94
CA ALA A 132 -10.01 41.98 -45.07
C ALA A 132 -11.07 42.78 -45.87
N GLU A 133 -11.98 43.47 -45.17
CA GLU A 133 -12.96 44.38 -45.78
C GLU A 133 -12.28 45.54 -46.49
N ALA A 134 -11.29 46.20 -45.87
CA ALA A 134 -10.53 47.29 -46.49
C ALA A 134 -9.75 46.82 -47.75
N LYS A 135 -9.21 45.60 -47.74
CA LYS A 135 -8.54 45.00 -48.90
C LYS A 135 -9.52 44.74 -50.04
N GLU A 136 -10.73 44.27 -49.74
CA GLU A 136 -11.78 44.06 -50.74
C GLU A 136 -12.25 45.38 -51.35
N GLU A 137 -12.47 46.42 -50.54
CA GLU A 137 -12.83 47.75 -51.04
C GLU A 137 -11.75 48.37 -51.93
N PHE A 138 -10.46 48.19 -51.58
CA PHE A 138 -9.36 48.65 -52.41
C PHE A 138 -9.30 47.88 -53.74
N GLY A 139 -9.52 46.56 -53.71
CA GLY A 139 -9.65 45.73 -54.92
C GLY A 139 -10.78 46.19 -55.83
N ARG A 140 -11.96 46.50 -55.25
CA ARG A 140 -13.10 47.06 -56.00
C ARG A 140 -12.79 48.45 -56.60
N LYS A 141 -12.11 49.33 -55.87
CA LYS A 141 -11.68 50.65 -56.36
C LYS A 141 -10.63 50.55 -57.47
N LYS A 142 -9.67 49.61 -57.37
CA LYS A 142 -8.67 49.33 -58.42
C LYS A 142 -9.34 48.79 -59.70
N ALA A 143 -10.33 47.92 -59.57
CA ALA A 143 -11.11 47.42 -60.70
C ALA A 143 -11.98 48.51 -61.35
N ALA A 144 -12.53 49.44 -60.56
CA ALA A 144 -13.33 50.56 -61.06
C ALA A 144 -12.49 51.72 -61.64
N ALA A 145 -11.24 51.90 -61.21
CA ALA A 145 -10.35 52.99 -61.60
C ALA A 145 -9.23 52.55 -62.58
N ALA A 146 -9.55 51.74 -63.59
CA ALA A 146 -8.62 51.22 -64.60
C ALA A 146 -7.94 52.29 -65.51
N THR A 147 -7.95 53.58 -65.13
CA THR A 147 -7.38 54.68 -65.93
C THR A 147 -6.58 55.68 -65.08
N GLN A 148 -6.32 55.40 -63.79
CA GLN A 148 -5.32 56.15 -63.00
C GLN A 148 -4.35 55.20 -62.29
N PRO A 149 -3.04 55.51 -62.21
CA PRO A 149 -2.09 54.74 -61.44
C PRO A 149 -2.37 54.96 -59.94
N ALA A 150 -3.36 54.24 -59.41
CA ALA A 150 -3.60 54.16 -57.97
C ALA A 150 -2.41 53.44 -57.33
N SER A 151 -1.83 54.07 -56.31
CA SER A 151 -0.51 53.71 -55.78
C SER A 151 -0.43 52.26 -55.32
N ASP A 152 0.34 51.42 -56.04
CA ASP A 152 0.71 50.06 -55.62
C ASP A 152 1.31 50.04 -54.20
N ALA A 153 1.87 51.18 -53.76
CA ALA A 153 2.36 51.39 -52.39
C ALA A 153 1.28 51.23 -51.30
N GLN A 154 0.00 51.51 -51.56
CA GLN A 154 -1.09 51.33 -50.58
C GLN A 154 -1.52 49.86 -50.48
N GLU A 155 -1.56 49.14 -51.61
CA GLU A 155 -1.84 47.71 -51.65
C GLU A 155 -0.75 46.90 -50.96
N GLN A 156 0.52 47.27 -51.20
CA GLN A 156 1.67 46.68 -50.49
C GLN A 156 1.59 46.94 -48.99
N LYS A 157 1.19 48.14 -48.54
CA LYS A 157 1.00 48.46 -47.11
C LYS A 157 -0.12 47.64 -46.47
N LEU A 158 -1.27 47.47 -47.14
CA LEU A 158 -2.37 46.62 -46.64
C LEU A 158 -1.95 45.14 -46.57
N ALA A 159 -1.20 44.66 -47.57
CA ALA A 159 -0.64 43.32 -47.56
C ALA A 159 0.36 43.12 -46.40
N SER A 160 1.27 44.08 -46.18
CA SER A 160 2.18 44.05 -45.04
C SER A 160 1.44 44.10 -43.70
N LEU A 161 0.37 44.91 -43.58
CA LEU A 161 -0.45 44.96 -42.36
C LEU A 161 -1.16 43.62 -42.10
N SER A 162 -1.72 42.98 -43.13
CA SER A 162 -2.30 41.64 -42.97
C SER A 162 -1.26 40.59 -42.54
N GLN A 163 -0.05 40.65 -43.10
CA GLN A 163 1.02 39.72 -42.76
C GLN A 163 1.52 39.92 -41.32
N VAL A 164 1.65 41.16 -40.85
CA VAL A 164 2.05 41.47 -39.47
C VAL A 164 0.99 41.02 -38.48
N ILE A 165 -0.30 41.19 -38.78
CA ILE A 165 -1.38 40.75 -37.88
C ILE A 165 -1.53 39.22 -37.87
N ASP A 166 -1.26 38.55 -38.99
CA ASP A 166 -1.19 37.09 -39.04
C ASP A 166 0.04 36.52 -38.30
N GLU A 167 1.15 37.26 -38.26
CA GLU A 167 2.33 36.90 -37.46
C GLU A 167 2.07 37.13 -35.96
N ILE A 168 1.40 38.24 -35.61
CA ILE A 168 0.96 38.54 -34.24
C ILE A 168 -0.04 37.48 -33.75
N SER A 169 -1.02 37.08 -34.55
CA SER A 169 -1.98 36.03 -34.17
C SER A 169 -1.30 34.67 -33.97
N ARG A 170 -0.35 34.28 -34.83
CA ARG A 170 0.45 33.04 -34.65
C ARG A 170 1.36 33.07 -33.43
N SER A 171 1.89 34.24 -33.07
CA SER A 171 2.73 34.39 -31.87
C SER A 171 1.91 34.36 -30.57
N ILE A 172 0.63 34.73 -30.66
CA ILE A 172 -0.28 34.82 -29.52
C ILE A 172 -0.99 33.50 -29.26
N GLU A 173 -1.16 32.59 -30.25
CA GLU A 173 -1.65 31.23 -29.99
C GLU A 173 -0.73 30.50 -29.00
N PRO A 174 -1.11 30.38 -27.71
CA PRO A 174 -0.36 29.61 -26.75
C PRO A 174 -0.94 28.20 -26.82
N HIS A 175 -0.27 27.27 -27.51
CA HIS A 175 -0.53 25.83 -27.38
C HIS A 175 -2.02 25.44 -27.28
N ALA A 176 -2.85 25.84 -28.25
CA ALA A 176 -4.23 25.35 -28.38
C ALA A 176 -4.27 23.93 -28.98
N GLY A 177 -3.51 23.01 -28.38
CA GLY A 177 -3.67 21.57 -28.53
C GLY A 177 -4.51 21.04 -27.37
N VAL A 178 -5.79 21.45 -27.27
CA VAL A 178 -6.75 20.87 -26.33
C VAL A 178 -7.82 20.14 -27.13
N ALA A 179 -7.47 18.91 -27.54
CA ALA A 179 -8.46 17.87 -27.74
C ALA A 179 -9.15 17.59 -26.37
N PRO A 180 -10.43 17.17 -26.35
CA PRO A 180 -11.16 16.93 -25.11
C PRO A 180 -10.43 15.87 -24.27
N SER A 181 -10.28 16.16 -22.97
CA SER A 181 -9.64 15.33 -21.97
C SER A 181 -10.18 13.89 -21.97
N GLN A 182 -9.52 13.02 -22.71
CA GLN A 182 -9.42 11.62 -22.35
C GLN A 182 -8.21 11.46 -21.43
N LYS A 183 -8.48 10.89 -20.25
CA LYS A 183 -7.55 10.43 -19.21
C LYS A 183 -6.15 10.10 -19.77
N PRO A 184 -5.06 10.69 -19.25
CA PRO A 184 -3.72 10.36 -19.74
C PRO A 184 -3.40 8.90 -19.42
N PRO A 185 -2.86 8.10 -20.37
CA PRO A 185 -2.21 6.84 -20.05
C PRO A 185 -0.96 7.11 -19.20
N PRO A 186 -0.58 6.20 -18.28
CA PRO A 186 0.61 6.38 -17.46
C PRO A 186 1.86 6.50 -18.35
N PRO A 187 2.86 7.32 -17.95
CA PRO A 187 4.07 7.51 -18.73
C PRO A 187 4.82 6.17 -18.90
N PRO A 188 5.40 5.88 -20.07
CA PRO A 188 6.33 4.76 -20.21
C PRO A 188 7.52 5.00 -19.26
N PRO A 189 7.99 3.96 -18.56
CA PRO A 189 9.13 4.11 -17.65
C PRO A 189 10.35 4.58 -18.44
N GLN A 190 10.84 5.78 -18.10
CA GLN A 190 12.15 6.22 -18.54
C GLN A 190 13.20 5.26 -17.96
N PRO A 191 14.16 4.77 -18.76
CA PRO A 191 15.21 3.89 -18.26
C PRO A 191 16.06 4.65 -17.25
N GLN A 192 16.04 4.18 -16.01
CA GLN A 192 17.02 4.56 -15.01
C GLN A 192 18.39 4.08 -15.51
N ALA A 193 19.26 5.04 -15.82
CA ALA A 193 20.67 4.78 -16.06
C ALA A 193 21.30 4.26 -14.76
N GLY A 194 21.68 2.98 -14.74
CA GLY A 194 22.43 2.41 -13.62
C GLY A 194 21.99 1.00 -13.23
N THR A 195 22.00 0.04 -14.14
CA THR A 195 22.22 -1.38 -13.78
C THR A 195 22.92 -2.05 -14.96
N GLU A 196 24.02 -2.74 -14.66
CA GLU A 196 24.90 -3.42 -15.61
C GLU A 196 24.11 -4.37 -16.52
N ALA A 197 24.10 -4.07 -17.82
CA ALA A 197 23.59 -4.97 -18.84
C ALA A 197 24.56 -6.14 -18.99
N GLN A 198 24.20 -7.30 -18.44
CA GLN A 198 24.72 -8.58 -18.93
C GLN A 198 24.16 -8.81 -20.35
N PRO A 199 24.98 -9.21 -21.33
CA PRO A 199 24.49 -9.53 -22.66
C PRO A 199 23.73 -10.86 -22.62
N GLU A 200 22.41 -10.81 -22.82
CA GLU A 200 21.60 -12.00 -23.03
C GLU A 200 22.05 -12.76 -24.29
N GLY A 201 22.10 -14.09 -24.14
CA GLY A 201 22.46 -15.04 -25.17
C GLY A 201 21.43 -15.15 -26.30
N LEU A 202 21.92 -15.66 -27.42
CA LEU A 202 21.16 -15.97 -28.63
C LEU A 202 19.92 -16.85 -28.34
N PRO A 203 18.83 -16.73 -29.13
CA PRO A 203 17.62 -17.51 -28.93
C PRO A 203 17.91 -19.00 -29.16
N ALA A 204 17.78 -19.78 -28.10
CA ALA A 204 17.81 -21.23 -28.17
C ALA A 204 16.61 -21.71 -29.01
N THR A 205 16.93 -22.53 -30.01
CA THR A 205 15.98 -23.22 -30.87
C THR A 205 14.99 -24.09 -30.07
N GLY A 206 13.70 -23.87 -30.27
CA GLY A 206 12.69 -24.94 -30.22
C GLY A 206 11.78 -25.07 -28.99
N THR A 207 11.74 -24.13 -28.05
CA THR A 207 10.70 -24.14 -27.00
C THR A 207 9.98 -22.78 -26.93
N ALA A 208 8.70 -22.77 -27.30
CA ALA A 208 7.86 -21.59 -27.20
C ALA A 208 7.58 -21.31 -25.72
N SER A 209 8.28 -20.36 -25.12
CA SER A 209 7.95 -19.84 -23.80
C SER A 209 6.82 -18.82 -23.95
N TYR A 210 5.61 -19.18 -23.50
CA TYR A 210 4.49 -18.27 -23.44
C TYR A 210 4.52 -17.54 -22.09
N THR A 211 5.01 -16.30 -22.09
CA THR A 211 4.98 -15.44 -20.91
C THR A 211 3.59 -14.81 -20.79
N ILE A 212 2.75 -15.38 -19.92
CA ILE A 212 1.47 -14.77 -19.53
C ILE A 212 1.79 -13.56 -18.64
N THR A 213 1.71 -12.35 -19.19
CA THR A 213 1.78 -11.11 -18.42
C THR A 213 0.44 -10.87 -17.71
N TYR A 214 0.27 -11.48 -16.54
CA TYR A 214 -0.85 -11.19 -15.67
C TYR A 214 -0.60 -9.90 -14.90
N ALA A 215 -1.48 -8.91 -15.03
CA ALA A 215 -1.44 -7.69 -14.22
C ALA A 215 -2.31 -7.91 -12.96
N PRO A 216 -1.72 -8.18 -11.77
CA PRO A 216 -2.48 -8.55 -10.56
C PRO A 216 -3.40 -7.44 -10.04
N THR A 217 -3.09 -6.17 -10.35
CA THR A 217 -3.93 -5.03 -9.99
C THR A 217 -5.29 -5.04 -10.71
N TYR A 218 -5.38 -5.67 -11.88
CA TYR A 218 -6.63 -5.76 -12.62
C TYR A 218 -7.63 -6.68 -11.91
N GLU A 219 -7.17 -7.77 -11.28
CA GLU A 219 -8.03 -8.71 -10.55
C GLU A 219 -8.77 -8.03 -9.40
N GLN A 220 -8.04 -7.30 -8.56
CA GLN A 220 -8.58 -6.61 -7.40
C GLN A 220 -9.59 -5.53 -7.83
N SER A 221 -9.23 -4.73 -8.85
CA SER A 221 -10.14 -3.70 -9.36
C SER A 221 -11.42 -4.27 -9.96
N HIS A 222 -11.33 -5.42 -10.65
CA HIS A 222 -12.48 -6.10 -11.24
C HIS A 222 -13.36 -6.79 -10.18
N ALA A 223 -12.76 -7.37 -9.14
CA ALA A 223 -13.51 -7.91 -8.00
C ALA A 223 -14.24 -6.80 -7.24
N LEU A 224 -13.59 -5.66 -7.00
CA LEU A 224 -14.20 -4.48 -6.37
C LEU A 224 -15.32 -3.87 -7.23
N ALA A 225 -15.13 -3.80 -8.56
CA ALA A 225 -16.18 -3.33 -9.47
C ALA A 225 -17.41 -4.24 -9.42
N LYS A 226 -17.21 -5.57 -9.43
CA LYS A 226 -18.31 -6.54 -9.26
C LYS A 226 -19.01 -6.39 -7.92
N ALA A 227 -18.25 -6.20 -6.83
CA ALA A 227 -18.82 -5.98 -5.51
C ALA A 227 -19.67 -4.70 -5.47
N ALA A 228 -19.20 -3.61 -6.08
CA ALA A 228 -19.97 -2.36 -6.19
C ALA A 228 -21.24 -2.51 -7.03
N ASP A 229 -21.24 -3.34 -8.07
CA ASP A 229 -22.44 -3.61 -8.86
C ASP A 229 -23.46 -4.45 -8.07
N PHE A 230 -23.00 -5.42 -7.27
CA PHE A 230 -23.88 -6.14 -6.35
C PHE A 230 -24.46 -5.22 -5.27
N ASP A 231 -23.65 -4.33 -4.71
CA ASP A 231 -24.08 -3.34 -3.72
C ASP A 231 -25.14 -2.39 -4.29
N ARG A 232 -24.93 -1.83 -5.49
CA ARG A 232 -25.96 -1.03 -6.18
C ARG A 232 -27.27 -1.79 -6.37
N ARG A 233 -27.19 -3.06 -6.80
CA ARG A 233 -28.38 -3.91 -6.98
C ARG A 233 -29.06 -4.20 -5.64
N LEU A 234 -28.28 -4.39 -4.58
CA LEU A 234 -28.77 -4.61 -3.22
C LEU A 234 -29.48 -3.36 -2.71
N VAL A 235 -28.90 -2.16 -2.87
CA VAL A 235 -29.52 -0.88 -2.51
C VAL A 235 -30.83 -0.65 -3.28
N LEU A 236 -30.89 -1.00 -4.57
CA LEU A 236 -32.14 -0.93 -5.33
C LEU A 236 -33.21 -1.88 -4.78
N LEU A 237 -32.80 -3.06 -4.33
CA LEU A 237 -33.69 -4.06 -3.74
C LEU A 237 -34.14 -3.63 -2.32
N GLU A 238 -33.24 -3.08 -1.51
CA GLU A 238 -33.56 -2.49 -0.20
C GLU A 238 -34.51 -1.31 -0.33
N LYS A 239 -34.30 -0.43 -1.32
CA LYS A 239 -35.21 0.67 -1.62
C LYS A 239 -36.58 0.15 -2.08
N GLY A 240 -36.61 -0.93 -2.86
CA GLY A 240 -37.86 -1.56 -3.29
C GLY A 240 -38.62 -2.25 -2.15
N ILE A 241 -37.90 -2.80 -1.18
CA ILE A 241 -38.47 -3.48 -0.01
C ILE A 241 -38.80 -2.49 1.13
N GLY A 242 -38.13 -1.33 1.19
CA GLY A 242 -38.39 -0.28 2.16
C GLY A 242 -37.82 -0.53 3.56
N ILE A 243 -36.97 -1.55 3.73
CA ILE A 243 -36.37 -1.99 5.01
C ILE A 243 -35.53 -0.92 5.71
N GLY A 244 -35.10 0.13 5.00
CA GLY A 244 -34.36 1.26 5.57
C GLY A 244 -35.21 2.49 5.92
N SER A 245 -36.54 2.44 5.69
CA SER A 245 -37.41 3.56 6.08
C SER A 245 -37.84 3.37 7.53
N ALA A 246 -37.37 4.25 8.42
CA ALA A 246 -37.79 4.34 9.81
C ALA A 246 -39.33 4.51 10.00
N ALA A 247 -40.06 4.67 8.90
CA ALA A 247 -41.52 4.82 8.86
C ALA A 247 -42.33 3.50 8.95
N LEU A 248 -41.69 2.33 9.13
CA LEU A 248 -42.41 1.10 9.49
C LEU A 248 -41.91 0.53 10.84
N PRO A 249 -42.48 0.97 11.97
CA PRO A 249 -42.20 0.41 13.29
C PRO A 249 -43.11 -0.79 13.59
N GLU A 250 -43.32 -1.71 12.65
CA GLU A 250 -43.91 -3.01 12.99
C GLU A 250 -42.80 -4.06 13.06
N ALA A 251 -41.94 -3.88 14.06
CA ALA A 251 -41.20 -5.01 14.59
C ALA A 251 -42.21 -5.94 15.27
N ASP A 252 -42.15 -7.25 15.00
CA ASP A 252 -42.89 -8.20 15.83
C ASP A 252 -42.41 -8.07 17.30
N THR A 253 -43.12 -8.67 18.26
CA THR A 253 -42.81 -8.64 19.71
C THR A 253 -41.35 -8.94 20.10
N ASN A 254 -40.56 -9.45 19.15
CA ASN A 254 -39.14 -9.81 19.29
C ASN A 254 -38.17 -8.81 18.61
N GLY A 255 -38.61 -7.64 18.15
CA GLY A 255 -37.71 -6.62 17.58
C GLY A 255 -37.15 -6.94 16.18
N LEU A 256 -37.70 -7.95 15.49
CA LEU A 256 -37.30 -8.34 14.13
C LEU A 256 -38.26 -7.72 13.11
N PRO A 257 -37.77 -7.31 11.91
CA PRO A 257 -38.62 -6.80 10.86
C PRO A 257 -39.63 -7.88 10.44
N ARG A 258 -40.91 -7.56 10.47
CA ARG A 258 -42.00 -8.48 10.13
C ARG A 258 -41.79 -9.04 8.72
N ALA A 259 -41.89 -10.36 8.57
CA ALA A 259 -41.70 -11.00 7.29
C ALA A 259 -42.79 -10.55 6.28
N ILE A 260 -42.37 -10.08 5.12
CA ILE A 260 -43.26 -9.48 4.10
C ILE A 260 -44.16 -10.54 3.45
N LEU A 261 -43.71 -11.79 3.39
CA LEU A 261 -44.49 -12.86 2.77
C LEU A 261 -45.75 -13.21 3.58
N PRO A 262 -45.69 -13.40 4.92
CA PRO A 262 -46.90 -13.54 5.74
C PRO A 262 -47.86 -12.34 5.69
N THR A 263 -47.36 -11.10 5.62
CA THR A 263 -48.24 -9.92 5.53
C THR A 263 -48.91 -9.82 4.15
N LEU A 264 -48.18 -10.13 3.08
CA LEU A 264 -48.72 -10.22 1.74
C LEU A 264 -49.76 -11.34 1.62
N ASP A 265 -49.50 -12.52 2.21
CA ASP A 265 -50.46 -13.63 2.23
C ASP A 265 -51.70 -13.29 3.08
N ALA A 266 -51.53 -12.58 4.20
CA ALA A 266 -52.65 -12.08 5.00
C ALA A 266 -53.51 -11.06 4.21
N LEU A 267 -52.88 -10.10 3.55
CA LEU A 267 -53.57 -9.14 2.66
C LEU A 267 -54.23 -9.85 1.49
N GLN A 268 -53.55 -10.83 0.87
CA GLN A 268 -54.12 -11.64 -0.19
C GLN A 268 -55.35 -12.41 0.30
N ARG A 269 -55.28 -13.04 1.48
CA ARG A 269 -56.44 -13.70 2.09
C ARG A 269 -57.57 -12.70 2.35
N GLN A 270 -57.28 -11.51 2.85
CA GLN A 270 -58.29 -10.45 3.06
C GLN A 270 -58.92 -10.01 1.73
N ILE A 271 -58.13 -9.79 0.68
CA ILE A 271 -58.62 -9.42 -0.66
C ILE A 271 -59.45 -10.57 -1.28
N VAL A 272 -59.01 -11.82 -1.10
CA VAL A 272 -59.76 -13.00 -1.54
C VAL A 272 -61.07 -13.11 -0.77
N THR A 273 -61.08 -12.85 0.55
CA THR A 273 -62.33 -12.82 1.32
C THR A 273 -63.25 -11.70 0.84
N LEU A 274 -62.75 -10.49 0.56
CA LEU A 274 -63.56 -9.38 0.05
C LEU A 274 -64.10 -9.64 -1.36
N SER A 275 -63.34 -10.32 -2.21
CA SER A 275 -63.75 -10.64 -3.58
C SER A 275 -64.68 -11.86 -3.68
N GLN A 276 -64.54 -12.84 -2.78
CA GLN A 276 -65.40 -14.02 -2.73
C GLN A 276 -66.64 -13.82 -1.82
N ALA A 277 -66.59 -12.84 -0.92
CA ALA A 277 -67.72 -12.42 -0.09
C ALA A 277 -68.71 -11.56 -0.88
N SER A 278 -69.50 -12.20 -1.74
CA SER A 278 -70.88 -11.72 -1.86
C SER A 278 -71.54 -11.87 -0.49
N THR A 279 -72.31 -10.86 -0.04
CA THR A 279 -72.97 -10.83 1.27
C THR A 279 -73.78 -12.10 1.57
N SER A 280 -74.33 -12.74 0.53
CA SER A 280 -75.07 -14.01 0.62
C SER A 280 -74.20 -15.21 1.02
N ASN A 281 -72.94 -15.27 0.56
CA ASN A 281 -72.05 -16.38 0.85
C ASN A 281 -71.49 -16.30 2.28
N LEU A 282 -71.18 -15.09 2.77
CA LEU A 282 -70.80 -14.88 4.17
C LEU A 282 -71.92 -15.24 5.13
N ASP A 283 -73.17 -14.87 4.83
CA ASP A 283 -74.31 -15.25 5.67
C ASP A 283 -74.52 -16.77 5.71
N ALA A 284 -74.36 -17.46 4.57
CA ALA A 284 -74.47 -18.91 4.50
C ALA A 284 -73.33 -19.62 5.26
N ILE A 285 -72.09 -19.14 5.15
CA ILE A 285 -70.94 -19.67 5.88
C ILE A 285 -71.09 -19.39 7.38
N THR A 286 -71.49 -18.18 7.78
CA THR A 286 -71.70 -17.82 9.19
C THR A 286 -72.78 -18.69 9.84
N ARG A 287 -73.86 -19.00 9.12
CA ARG A 287 -74.89 -19.95 9.59
C ARG A 287 -74.32 -21.36 9.77
N ARG A 288 -73.52 -21.86 8.82
CA ARG A 288 -72.86 -23.18 8.94
C ARG A 288 -71.82 -23.22 10.06
N VAL A 289 -71.08 -22.14 10.29
CA VAL A 289 -70.14 -22.04 11.42
C VAL A 289 -70.90 -22.05 12.74
N ARG A 290 -72.04 -21.37 12.85
CA ARG A 290 -72.90 -21.45 14.05
C ARG A 290 -73.46 -22.85 14.28
N THR A 291 -73.87 -23.57 13.23
CA THR A 291 -74.32 -24.96 13.40
C THR A 291 -73.16 -25.87 13.80
N LEU A 292 -71.99 -25.75 13.17
CA LEU A 292 -70.81 -26.56 13.51
C LEU A 292 -70.27 -26.28 14.92
N THR A 293 -70.27 -25.03 15.36
CA THR A 293 -69.91 -24.69 16.76
C THR A 293 -70.91 -25.26 17.74
N GLN A 294 -72.21 -25.23 17.41
CA GLN A 294 -73.23 -25.85 18.23
C GLN A 294 -73.11 -27.39 18.28
N GLU A 295 -72.78 -28.03 17.15
CA GLU A 295 -72.51 -29.46 17.06
C GLU A 295 -71.23 -29.84 17.83
N ALA A 296 -70.17 -29.04 17.73
CA ALA A 296 -68.93 -29.23 18.50
C ALA A 296 -69.17 -29.12 20.01
N HIS A 297 -69.94 -28.12 20.46
CA HIS A 297 -70.32 -28.01 21.87
C HIS A 297 -71.18 -29.18 22.36
N GLN A 298 -72.07 -29.72 21.50
CA GLN A 298 -72.83 -30.93 21.83
C GLN A 298 -71.92 -32.15 21.94
N LEU A 299 -70.94 -32.30 21.04
CA LEU A 299 -69.97 -33.39 21.06
C LEU A 299 -69.06 -33.29 22.29
N GLU A 300 -68.62 -32.09 22.65
CA GLU A 300 -67.84 -31.86 23.86
C GLU A 300 -68.64 -32.16 25.13
N LYS A 301 -69.90 -31.72 25.20
CA LYS A 301 -70.80 -32.07 26.30
C LYS A 301 -71.02 -33.59 26.39
N ALA A 302 -71.14 -34.28 25.26
CA ALA A 302 -71.24 -35.74 25.21
C ALA A 302 -69.93 -36.42 25.66
N ARG A 303 -68.77 -35.89 25.27
CA ARG A 303 -67.44 -36.37 25.69
C ARG A 303 -67.20 -36.17 27.18
N GLN A 304 -67.52 -34.99 27.72
CA GLN A 304 -67.43 -34.71 29.15
C GLN A 304 -68.40 -35.58 29.95
N GLY A 305 -69.62 -35.78 29.44
CA GLY A 305 -70.57 -36.72 30.01
C GLY A 305 -70.06 -38.17 30.03
N ALA A 306 -69.45 -38.63 28.94
CA ALA A 306 -68.83 -39.96 28.87
C ALA A 306 -67.62 -40.09 29.80
N LYS A 307 -66.81 -39.03 29.94
CA LYS A 307 -65.67 -38.98 30.87
C LYS A 307 -66.13 -39.01 32.33
N ALA A 308 -67.14 -38.21 32.70
CA ALA A 308 -67.73 -38.21 34.04
C ALA A 308 -68.40 -39.55 34.37
N ALA A 309 -69.06 -40.19 33.40
CA ALA A 309 -69.61 -41.53 33.57
C ALA A 309 -68.50 -42.56 33.81
N ARG A 310 -67.38 -42.48 33.07
CA ARG A 310 -66.21 -43.36 33.22
C ARG A 310 -65.48 -43.15 34.56
N GLU A 311 -65.46 -41.92 35.06
CA GLU A 311 -64.90 -41.57 36.38
C GLU A 311 -65.81 -42.02 37.53
N SER A 312 -67.14 -41.93 37.37
CA SER A 312 -68.13 -42.43 38.34
C SER A 312 -68.20 -43.96 38.42
N LEU A 313 -67.75 -44.66 37.37
CA LEU A 313 -67.74 -46.13 37.30
C LEU A 313 -66.46 -46.75 37.87
N GLY A 314 -65.71 -46.03 38.71
CA GLY A 314 -64.65 -46.55 39.57
C GLY A 314 -63.36 -46.96 38.83
N GLY A 315 -62.24 -46.34 39.22
CA GLY A 315 -60.88 -46.64 38.75
C GLY A 315 -60.37 -48.04 39.15
N GLY A 316 -60.93 -49.09 38.55
CA GLY A 316 -60.60 -50.49 38.83
C GLY A 316 -60.40 -51.34 37.56
N SER A 317 -59.88 -50.75 36.48
CA SER A 317 -59.49 -51.48 35.27
C SER A 317 -57.98 -51.28 35.00
N PRO A 318 -57.25 -52.27 34.42
CA PRO A 318 -55.79 -52.22 34.23
C PRO A 318 -55.28 -51.04 33.37
N SER A 319 -56.18 -50.31 32.71
CA SER A 319 -55.86 -49.14 31.89
C SER A 319 -55.39 -47.93 32.69
N SER A 320 -55.44 -47.95 34.02
CA SER A 320 -55.05 -46.79 34.85
C SER A 320 -53.53 -46.52 34.83
N ALA A 321 -52.71 -47.55 34.52
CA ALA A 321 -51.27 -47.39 34.31
C ALA A 321 -50.97 -46.82 32.92
N GLU A 322 -51.69 -47.26 31.89
CA GLU A 322 -51.58 -46.71 30.53
C GLU A 322 -52.06 -45.25 30.48
N ASP A 323 -53.19 -44.91 31.14
CA ASP A 323 -53.70 -43.53 31.21
C ASP A 323 -52.73 -42.57 31.96
N ALA A 324 -51.95 -43.08 32.93
CA ALA A 324 -50.96 -42.31 33.68
C ALA A 324 -49.64 -42.11 32.90
N GLU A 325 -49.16 -43.16 32.24
CA GLU A 325 -48.02 -43.08 31.32
C GLU A 325 -48.35 -42.17 30.12
N ASP A 326 -49.58 -42.26 29.59
CA ASP A 326 -50.09 -41.36 28.56
C ASP A 326 -50.21 -39.91 29.08
N SER A 327 -50.57 -39.71 30.34
CA SER A 327 -50.58 -38.38 30.97
C SER A 327 -49.16 -37.79 31.10
N GLU A 328 -48.17 -38.60 31.46
CA GLU A 328 -46.77 -38.15 31.51
C GLU A 328 -46.18 -37.90 30.13
N GLN A 329 -46.48 -38.78 29.16
CA GLN A 329 -46.05 -38.62 27.77
C GLN A 329 -46.70 -37.39 27.14
N THR A 330 -47.99 -37.14 27.38
CA THR A 330 -48.67 -35.92 26.92
C THR A 330 -48.10 -34.67 27.59
N ALA A 331 -47.74 -34.72 28.88
CA ALA A 331 -47.04 -33.61 29.54
C ALA A 331 -45.65 -33.33 28.91
N LYS A 332 -44.89 -34.38 28.59
CA LYS A 332 -43.60 -34.26 27.88
C LYS A 332 -43.77 -33.74 26.45
N ILE A 333 -44.79 -34.21 25.74
CA ILE A 333 -45.13 -33.74 24.38
C ILE A 333 -45.54 -32.27 24.42
N ASN A 334 -46.38 -31.87 25.39
CA ASN A 334 -46.77 -30.47 25.56
C ASN A 334 -45.58 -29.59 25.93
N ALA A 335 -44.63 -30.08 26.74
CA ALA A 335 -43.39 -29.38 27.02
C ALA A 335 -42.51 -29.23 25.76
N LEU A 336 -42.39 -30.29 24.94
CA LEU A 336 -41.68 -30.22 23.66
C LEU A 336 -42.36 -29.28 22.66
N TYR A 337 -43.69 -29.30 22.62
CA TYR A 337 -44.49 -28.39 21.80
C TYR A 337 -44.34 -26.94 22.27
N GLY A 338 -44.11 -26.70 23.57
CA GLY A 338 -43.74 -25.39 24.10
C GLY A 338 -42.34 -24.94 23.69
N THR A 339 -41.38 -25.87 23.54
CA THR A 339 -40.03 -25.54 23.04
C THR A 339 -39.95 -25.40 21.53
N LEU A 340 -40.87 -26.01 20.78
CA LEU A 340 -40.87 -26.03 19.32
C LEU A 340 -40.90 -24.63 18.68
N PRO A 341 -41.73 -23.66 19.11
CA PRO A 341 -41.71 -22.29 18.59
C PRO A 341 -40.34 -21.63 18.70
N THR A 342 -39.61 -21.86 19.80
CA THR A 342 -38.27 -21.31 19.98
C THR A 342 -37.28 -21.91 18.98
N ILE A 343 -37.36 -23.22 18.74
CA ILE A 343 -36.51 -23.92 17.76
C ILE A 343 -36.89 -23.51 16.34
N GLU A 344 -38.19 -23.38 16.02
CA GLU A 344 -38.68 -22.93 14.73
C GLU A 344 -38.24 -21.51 14.40
N SER A 345 -38.16 -20.62 15.40
CA SER A 345 -37.63 -19.26 15.22
C SER A 345 -36.10 -19.23 15.03
N LEU A 346 -35.36 -20.15 15.65
CA LEU A 346 -33.89 -20.19 15.58
C LEU A 346 -33.35 -21.01 14.39
N ALA A 347 -34.10 -22.01 13.92
CA ALA A 347 -33.76 -22.85 12.77
C ALA A 347 -33.42 -22.06 11.48
N PRO A 348 -34.19 -21.03 11.06
CA PRO A 348 -33.86 -20.26 9.87
C PRO A 348 -32.62 -19.37 10.03
N LEU A 349 -32.17 -19.10 11.26
CA LEU A 349 -30.96 -18.31 11.54
C LEU A 349 -29.69 -19.17 11.47
N LEU A 350 -29.79 -20.49 11.52
CA LEU A 350 -28.62 -21.39 11.55
C LEU A 350 -27.87 -21.43 10.21
N PRO A 351 -28.51 -21.52 9.03
CA PRO A 351 -27.80 -21.45 7.74
C PRO A 351 -27.01 -20.15 7.52
N PRO A 352 -27.57 -18.94 7.71
CA PRO A 352 -26.80 -17.71 7.52
C PRO A 352 -25.68 -17.54 8.56
N LEU A 353 -25.86 -18.04 9.79
CA LEU A 353 -24.77 -18.06 10.77
C LEU A 353 -23.65 -19.01 10.35
N LEU A 354 -23.97 -20.18 9.79
CA LEU A 354 -22.97 -21.12 9.27
C LEU A 354 -22.22 -20.54 8.07
N ASP A 355 -22.92 -19.85 7.17
CA ASP A 355 -22.30 -19.16 6.04
C ASP A 355 -21.39 -18.01 6.49
N ARG A 356 -21.81 -17.24 7.52
CA ARG A 356 -20.96 -16.22 8.17
C ARG A 356 -19.75 -16.84 8.86
N LEU A 357 -19.91 -17.95 9.57
CA LEU A 357 -18.78 -18.66 10.18
C LEU A 357 -17.84 -19.22 9.13
N ARG A 358 -18.35 -19.66 7.98
CA ARG A 358 -17.53 -20.16 6.87
C ARG A 358 -16.76 -19.05 6.18
N SER A 359 -17.34 -17.86 5.99
CA SER A 359 -16.60 -16.70 5.48
C SER A 359 -15.59 -16.18 6.50
N LEU A 360 -15.96 -16.16 7.79
CA LEU A 360 -15.10 -15.72 8.88
C LEU A 360 -14.01 -16.73 9.25
N ARG A 361 -14.15 -18.00 8.86
CA ARG A 361 -13.14 -19.05 9.10
C ARG A 361 -11.77 -18.68 8.53
N ALA A 362 -11.72 -18.09 7.34
CA ALA A 362 -10.46 -17.66 6.74
C ALA A 362 -9.79 -16.59 7.61
N VAL A 363 -10.56 -15.58 8.02
CA VAL A 363 -10.07 -14.50 8.90
C VAL A 363 -9.63 -15.02 10.26
N HIS A 364 -10.36 -15.97 10.87
CA HIS A 364 -9.95 -16.57 12.14
C HIS A 364 -8.69 -17.44 12.00
N ALA A 365 -8.54 -18.18 10.90
CA ALA A 365 -7.33 -18.95 10.63
C ALA A 365 -6.13 -18.02 10.42
N ASP A 366 -6.31 -16.94 9.66
CA ASP A 366 -5.29 -15.92 9.45
C ASP A 366 -4.92 -15.23 10.76
N ALA A 367 -5.89 -14.88 11.61
CA ALA A 367 -5.65 -14.29 12.93
C ALA A 367 -4.86 -15.23 13.85
N ALA A 368 -5.18 -16.53 13.85
CA ALA A 368 -4.43 -17.53 14.62
C ALA A 368 -2.99 -17.69 14.10
N SER A 369 -2.79 -17.69 12.78
CA SER A 369 -1.45 -17.72 12.19
C SER A 369 -0.67 -16.43 12.47
N ALA A 370 -1.33 -15.27 12.48
CA ALA A 370 -0.73 -13.99 12.80
C ALA A 370 -0.27 -13.94 14.26
N SER A 371 -1.05 -14.49 15.20
CA SER A 371 -0.60 -14.60 16.60
C SER A 371 0.63 -15.50 16.75
N GLU A 372 0.71 -16.61 15.99
CA GLU A 372 1.88 -17.48 16.00
C GLU A 372 3.11 -16.81 15.37
N ILE A 373 2.93 -16.08 14.27
CA ILE A 373 4.00 -15.31 13.63
C ILE A 373 4.51 -14.21 14.57
N LEU A 374 3.61 -13.52 15.27
CA LEU A 374 3.99 -12.52 16.27
C LEU A 374 4.78 -13.13 17.41
N GLU A 375 4.37 -14.28 17.94
CA GLU A 375 5.13 -14.98 18.99
C GLU A 375 6.52 -15.41 18.49
N ARG A 376 6.64 -15.86 17.23
CA ARG A 376 7.94 -16.17 16.61
C ARG A 376 8.80 -14.92 16.45
N ILE A 377 8.24 -13.80 16.03
CA ILE A 377 8.95 -12.52 15.89
C ILE A 377 9.40 -12.01 17.26
N GLU A 378 8.54 -12.11 18.28
CA GLU A 378 8.88 -11.73 19.66
C GLU A 378 10.05 -12.57 20.19
N LYS A 379 10.03 -13.88 19.94
CA LYS A 379 11.14 -14.76 20.29
C LYS A 379 12.43 -14.39 19.54
N GLN A 380 12.36 -14.17 18.23
CA GLN A 380 13.52 -13.75 17.43
C GLN A 380 14.06 -12.39 17.89
N GLN A 381 13.19 -11.47 18.29
CA GLN A 381 13.59 -10.19 18.85
C GLN A 381 14.29 -10.37 20.20
N ALA A 382 13.76 -11.22 21.08
CA ALA A 382 14.39 -11.55 22.35
C ALA A 382 15.78 -12.16 22.14
N ASP A 383 15.91 -13.14 21.25
CA ASP A 383 17.18 -13.78 20.89
C ASP A 383 18.17 -12.75 20.31
N MET A 384 17.75 -11.92 19.36
CA MET A 384 18.58 -10.86 18.79
C MET A 384 19.04 -9.84 19.84
N THR A 385 18.19 -9.48 20.82
CA THR A 385 18.62 -8.60 21.91
C THR A 385 19.62 -9.27 22.86
N ALA A 386 19.51 -10.59 23.07
CA ALA A 386 20.48 -11.36 23.84
C ALA A 386 21.82 -11.45 23.10
N ASP A 387 21.81 -11.73 21.80
CA ASP A 387 22.99 -11.73 20.95
C ASP A 387 23.65 -10.35 20.96
N MET A 388 22.89 -9.27 20.78
CA MET A 388 23.39 -7.89 20.85
C MET A 388 24.05 -7.57 22.20
N LYS A 389 23.60 -8.17 23.30
CA LYS A 389 24.29 -8.05 24.60
C LYS A 389 25.61 -8.81 24.60
N GLN A 390 25.62 -10.05 24.10
CA GLN A 390 26.86 -10.84 23.97
C GLN A 390 27.88 -10.16 23.05
N TRP A 391 27.46 -9.55 21.94
CA TRP A 391 28.32 -8.78 21.06
C TRP A 391 28.92 -7.55 21.75
N ARG A 392 28.13 -6.85 22.58
CA ARG A 392 28.65 -5.73 23.38
C ARG A 392 29.67 -6.20 24.42
N GLU A 393 29.35 -7.23 25.18
CA GLU A 393 30.28 -7.80 26.15
C GLU A 393 31.56 -8.33 25.49
N GLY A 394 31.43 -8.92 24.30
CA GLY A 394 32.55 -9.36 23.47
C GLY A 394 33.40 -8.18 23.00
N LEU A 395 32.77 -7.09 22.56
CA LEU A 395 33.46 -5.87 22.15
C LEU A 395 34.19 -5.22 23.33
N ASP A 396 33.58 -5.15 24.51
CA ASP A 396 34.20 -4.61 25.72
C ASP A 396 35.45 -5.43 26.11
N LYS A 397 35.36 -6.77 26.02
CA LYS A 397 36.52 -7.66 26.24
C LYS A 397 37.62 -7.46 25.21
N VAL A 398 37.25 -7.26 23.95
CA VAL A 398 38.22 -6.98 22.87
C VAL A 398 38.86 -5.61 23.08
N GLU A 399 38.10 -4.59 23.46
CA GLU A 399 38.61 -3.26 23.80
C GLU A 399 39.60 -3.34 24.96
N GLU A 400 39.26 -4.09 26.02
CA GLU A 400 40.15 -4.33 27.14
C GLU A 400 41.43 -5.08 26.72
N ALA A 401 41.30 -6.14 25.92
CA ALA A 401 42.44 -6.89 25.41
C ALA A 401 43.33 -6.06 24.48
N VAL A 402 42.75 -5.16 23.67
CA VAL A 402 43.50 -4.22 22.81
C VAL A 402 44.20 -3.16 23.67
N ARG A 403 43.57 -2.68 24.73
CA ARG A 403 44.18 -1.74 25.69
C ARG A 403 45.36 -2.38 26.43
N GLU A 404 45.20 -3.61 26.91
CA GLU A 404 46.28 -4.37 27.56
C GLU A 404 47.38 -4.73 26.55
N GLY A 405 47.00 -5.17 25.35
CA GLY A 405 47.91 -5.41 24.22
C GLY A 405 48.70 -4.16 23.83
N GLY A 406 48.06 -2.99 23.82
CA GLY A 406 48.73 -1.70 23.57
C GLY A 406 49.69 -1.31 24.69
N ALA A 407 49.33 -1.57 25.95
CA ALA A 407 50.20 -1.33 27.10
C ALA A 407 51.42 -2.25 27.09
N THR A 408 51.23 -3.54 26.83
CA THR A 408 52.31 -4.54 26.71
C THR A 408 53.19 -4.26 25.49
N MET A 409 52.60 -3.90 24.34
CA MET A 409 53.34 -3.51 23.14
C MET A 409 54.16 -2.23 23.37
N SER A 410 53.61 -1.22 24.06
CA SER A 410 54.36 -0.03 24.45
C SER A 410 55.50 -0.36 25.43
N GLY A 411 55.27 -1.28 26.37
CA GLY A 411 56.31 -1.82 27.24
C GLY A 411 57.42 -2.51 26.46
N ASN A 412 57.06 -3.40 25.53
CA ASN A 412 58.00 -4.11 24.65
C ASN A 412 58.76 -3.14 23.75
N MET A 413 58.09 -2.13 23.18
CA MET A 413 58.72 -1.09 22.37
C MET A 413 59.82 -0.37 23.15
N LYS A 414 59.55 0.01 24.41
CA LYS A 414 60.58 0.64 25.28
C LYS A 414 61.77 -0.28 25.54
N VAL A 415 61.52 -1.58 25.71
CA VAL A 415 62.59 -2.57 25.89
C VAL A 415 63.42 -2.70 24.61
N ILE A 416 62.76 -2.76 23.45
CA ILE A 416 63.42 -2.81 22.13
C ILE A 416 64.19 -1.52 21.86
N GLU A 417 63.67 -0.34 22.21
CA GLU A 417 64.40 0.92 22.15
C GLU A 417 65.65 0.89 23.04
N GLY A 418 65.54 0.33 24.24
CA GLY A 418 66.68 0.07 25.13
C GLY A 418 67.73 -0.87 24.52
N TRP A 419 67.30 -1.89 23.79
CA TRP A 419 68.20 -2.79 23.07
C TRP A 419 68.79 -2.16 21.81
N ALA A 420 68.01 -1.40 21.04
CA ALA A 420 68.48 -0.73 19.84
C ALA A 420 69.52 0.35 20.19
N THR A 421 69.31 1.08 21.29
CA THR A 421 70.29 2.03 21.81
C THR A 421 71.56 1.34 22.29
N SER A 422 71.45 0.21 23.00
CA SER A 422 72.64 -0.55 23.43
C SER A 422 73.40 -1.17 22.26
N ILE A 423 72.69 -1.68 21.26
CA ILE A 423 73.28 -2.20 20.02
C ILE A 423 73.95 -1.08 19.25
N ASN A 424 73.31 0.08 19.05
CA ASN A 424 73.90 1.21 18.31
C ASN A 424 75.18 1.74 18.99
N ILE A 425 75.20 1.80 20.33
CA ILE A 425 76.43 2.14 21.08
C ILE A 425 77.53 1.10 20.85
N THR A 426 77.16 -0.18 20.67
CA THR A 426 78.11 -1.28 20.46
C THR A 426 78.58 -1.37 19.00
N THR A 427 77.71 -1.14 18.02
CA THR A 427 78.00 -1.25 16.57
C THR A 427 78.74 -0.05 16.01
N MET A 428 78.61 1.16 16.60
CA MET A 428 79.44 2.31 16.23
C MET A 428 80.94 2.11 16.53
N SER A 429 81.32 1.01 17.18
CA SER A 429 82.71 0.69 17.50
C SER A 429 83.37 -0.35 16.57
N SER A 430 82.68 -0.91 15.55
CA SER A 430 83.19 -2.12 14.86
C SER A 430 82.98 -2.29 13.33
N THR A 431 82.82 -1.25 12.51
CA THR A 431 82.88 -1.41 11.02
C THR A 431 83.86 -0.43 10.37
N GLY A 432 84.98 -0.98 9.85
CA GLY A 432 86.09 -0.23 9.26
C GLY A 432 85.91 0.03 7.76
N ARG A 433 86.14 1.28 7.34
CA ARG A 433 86.21 1.71 5.94
C ARG A 433 87.41 1.04 5.22
N PRO A 434 87.33 0.63 3.95
CA PRO A 434 88.45 0.02 3.24
C PRO A 434 89.62 0.99 3.03
N PRO A 435 90.87 0.49 2.95
CA PRO A 435 92.06 1.29 2.66
C PRO A 435 92.02 1.89 1.25
N SER A 436 92.67 3.04 1.05
CA SER A 436 92.69 3.75 -0.24
C SER A 436 93.25 2.86 -1.37
N GLY A 437 92.63 2.89 -2.54
CA GLY A 437 92.93 2.10 -3.74
C GLY A 437 92.24 0.73 -3.80
N HIS A 438 91.40 0.38 -2.82
CA HIS A 438 90.68 -0.90 -2.76
C HIS A 438 89.17 -0.70 -2.76
N PHE A 439 88.44 -1.72 -3.20
CA PHE A 439 86.99 -1.86 -3.07
C PHE A 439 86.69 -3.04 -2.14
N ASN A 440 85.54 -3.01 -1.48
CA ASN A 440 85.10 -4.11 -0.61
C ASN A 440 84.20 -5.05 -1.40
N ILE A 441 84.50 -6.34 -1.39
CA ILE A 441 83.60 -7.38 -1.86
C ILE A 441 82.94 -8.06 -0.66
N LEU A 442 81.61 -8.16 -0.70
CA LEU A 442 80.77 -8.79 0.32
C LEU A 442 80.25 -10.12 -0.23
N TYR A 443 80.49 -11.20 0.51
CA TYR A 443 80.02 -12.52 0.14
C TYR A 443 78.80 -12.89 1.00
N PHE A 444 77.72 -13.36 0.36
CA PHE A 444 76.52 -13.80 1.06
C PHE A 444 76.29 -15.31 0.91
N ALA A 445 75.68 -15.93 1.93
CA ALA A 445 75.19 -17.31 1.94
C ALA A 445 76.18 -18.36 1.39
N GLY A 446 75.88 -18.95 0.22
CA GLY A 446 76.73 -19.96 -0.41
C GLY A 446 78.13 -19.42 -0.75
N ALA A 447 78.23 -18.14 -1.13
CA ALA A 447 79.50 -17.49 -1.46
C ALA A 447 80.38 -17.28 -0.21
N SER A 448 79.81 -16.88 0.93
CA SER A 448 80.58 -16.76 2.18
C SER A 448 80.99 -18.13 2.73
N SER A 449 80.14 -19.14 2.58
CA SER A 449 80.44 -20.52 2.98
C SER A 449 81.61 -21.11 2.18
N TYR A 450 81.73 -20.77 0.90
CA TYR A 450 82.81 -21.25 0.02
C TYR A 450 84.13 -20.51 0.22
N THR A 451 84.07 -19.19 0.39
CA THR A 451 85.26 -18.34 0.57
C THR A 451 85.74 -18.29 2.02
N SER A 452 84.90 -18.74 2.97
CA SER A 452 85.10 -18.63 4.43
C SER A 452 85.31 -17.19 4.93
N LYS A 453 84.81 -16.20 4.19
CA LYS A 453 84.89 -14.77 4.50
C LYS A 453 83.56 -14.08 4.19
N ASP A 454 83.15 -13.14 5.04
CA ASP A 454 81.96 -12.33 4.80
C ASP A 454 82.29 -11.05 3.99
N GLN A 455 83.54 -10.57 4.11
CA GLN A 455 84.04 -9.42 3.37
C GLN A 455 85.52 -9.59 3.01
N GLU A 456 85.93 -9.04 1.87
CA GLU A 456 87.32 -9.01 1.41
C GLU A 456 87.62 -7.71 0.66
N THR A 457 88.84 -7.17 0.83
CA THR A 457 89.28 -5.97 0.12
C THR A 457 90.06 -6.35 -1.14
N LEU A 458 89.64 -5.88 -2.30
CA LEU A 458 90.28 -6.14 -3.60
C LEU A 458 90.78 -4.83 -4.25
N PRO A 459 91.85 -4.86 -5.06
CA PRO A 459 92.41 -3.66 -5.67
C PRO A 459 91.49 -3.08 -6.76
N ALA A 460 91.30 -1.76 -6.73
CA ALA A 460 90.59 -0.98 -7.76
C ALA A 460 91.59 -0.21 -8.66
N PRO A 461 91.24 0.14 -9.92
CA PRO A 461 89.98 -0.11 -10.61
C PRO A 461 89.96 -1.48 -11.31
N LEU A 462 88.83 -2.18 -11.23
CA LEU A 462 88.62 -3.48 -11.87
C LEU A 462 87.39 -3.44 -12.77
N PRO A 463 87.47 -3.86 -14.06
CA PRO A 463 86.28 -4.01 -14.89
C PRO A 463 85.46 -5.21 -14.40
N LEU A 464 84.13 -5.08 -14.34
CA LEU A 464 83.23 -6.11 -13.84
C LEU A 464 83.40 -7.45 -14.58
N GLY A 465 83.69 -7.42 -15.89
CA GLY A 465 83.95 -8.62 -16.68
C GLY A 465 85.13 -9.45 -16.21
N ARG A 466 86.11 -8.86 -15.50
CA ARG A 466 87.26 -9.58 -14.91
C ARG A 466 87.07 -9.94 -13.44
N LEU A 467 85.98 -9.51 -12.81
CA LEU A 467 85.73 -9.80 -11.40
C LEU A 467 85.66 -11.31 -11.16
N PHE A 468 84.92 -12.04 -11.99
CA PHE A 468 84.75 -13.49 -11.85
C PHE A 468 86.04 -14.26 -12.12
N ASP A 469 86.84 -13.82 -13.09
CA ASP A 469 88.16 -14.40 -13.36
C ASP A 469 89.10 -14.21 -12.16
N THR A 470 89.14 -13.02 -11.56
CA THR A 470 89.99 -12.76 -10.38
C THR A 470 89.56 -13.51 -9.13
N LEU A 471 88.28 -13.90 -9.04
CA LEU A 471 87.77 -14.74 -7.97
C LEU A 471 88.05 -16.22 -8.23
N GLU A 472 87.99 -16.67 -9.48
CA GLU A 472 88.34 -18.04 -9.88
C GLU A 472 89.85 -18.33 -9.69
N GLU A 473 90.72 -17.34 -9.95
CA GLU A 473 92.16 -17.44 -9.67
C GLU A 473 92.47 -17.58 -8.17
N ARG A 474 91.69 -16.90 -7.31
CA ARG A 474 91.87 -16.97 -5.85
C ARG A 474 91.19 -18.19 -5.23
N TYR A 475 90.05 -18.59 -5.78
CA TYR A 475 89.20 -19.66 -5.28
C TYR A 475 88.83 -20.59 -6.43
N SER A 476 89.67 -21.59 -6.69
CA SER A 476 89.47 -22.52 -7.79
C SER A 476 88.11 -23.22 -7.72
N GLY A 477 87.36 -23.20 -8.82
CA GLY A 477 86.04 -23.82 -8.96
C GLY A 477 84.88 -23.04 -8.36
N ILE A 478 85.06 -21.77 -7.97
CA ILE A 478 83.98 -20.94 -7.42
C ILE A 478 83.00 -20.49 -8.51
N ASN A 479 83.49 -20.27 -9.74
CA ASN A 479 82.70 -19.73 -10.84
C ASN A 479 81.56 -20.70 -11.21
N SER A 480 81.92 -21.95 -11.50
CA SER A 480 80.96 -23.02 -11.87
C SER A 480 80.01 -23.46 -10.75
N LYS A 481 80.39 -23.25 -9.47
CA LYS A 481 79.58 -23.71 -8.33
C LYS A 481 78.64 -22.66 -7.78
N ILE A 482 79.04 -21.38 -7.84
CA ILE A 482 78.38 -20.29 -7.13
C ILE A 482 78.16 -19.11 -8.05
N LEU A 483 79.23 -18.54 -8.64
CA LEU A 483 79.14 -17.25 -9.34
C LEU A 483 78.22 -17.29 -10.57
N ASP A 484 78.17 -18.40 -11.33
CA ASP A 484 77.25 -18.58 -12.47
C ASP A 484 75.76 -18.40 -12.10
N SER A 485 75.42 -18.64 -10.83
CA SER A 485 74.05 -18.52 -10.32
C SER A 485 73.79 -17.24 -9.53
N CYS A 486 74.82 -16.43 -9.27
CA CYS A 486 74.74 -15.26 -8.41
C CYS A 486 74.44 -13.97 -9.17
N LEU A 487 73.75 -13.05 -8.50
CA LEU A 487 73.61 -11.67 -8.92
C LEU A 487 74.70 -10.82 -8.27
N VAL A 488 75.20 -9.82 -9.00
CA VAL A 488 76.19 -8.87 -8.47
C VAL A 488 75.54 -7.51 -8.31
N THR A 489 75.80 -6.87 -7.18
CA THR A 489 75.42 -5.47 -6.94
C THR A 489 76.67 -4.63 -6.69
N ILE A 490 76.67 -3.39 -7.15
CA ILE A 490 77.69 -2.38 -6.85
C ILE A 490 76.99 -1.23 -6.14
N ASN A 491 77.38 -0.91 -4.91
CA ASN A 491 76.77 0.11 -4.06
C ASN A 491 75.23 -0.02 -3.96
N LEU A 492 74.74 -1.27 -3.82
CA LEU A 492 73.32 -1.67 -3.78
C LEU A 492 72.56 -1.66 -5.10
N ASP A 493 73.19 -1.28 -6.22
CA ASP A 493 72.57 -1.34 -7.55
C ASP A 493 72.90 -2.66 -8.24
N TYR A 494 71.89 -3.36 -8.75
CA TYR A 494 72.08 -4.60 -9.54
C TYR A 494 72.72 -4.29 -10.88
N VAL A 495 73.80 -4.99 -11.19
CA VAL A 495 74.55 -4.82 -12.44
C VAL A 495 74.55 -6.11 -13.23
N ASP A 496 74.14 -6.03 -14.49
CA ASP A 496 74.17 -7.17 -15.41
C ASP A 496 75.62 -7.52 -15.77
N LEU A 497 75.92 -8.80 -15.75
CA LEU A 497 77.25 -9.30 -16.13
C LEU A 497 77.42 -9.18 -17.65
N PRO A 498 78.51 -8.55 -18.14
CA PRO A 498 78.78 -8.44 -19.57
C PRO A 498 79.06 -9.83 -20.19
N LYS A 499 78.76 -9.98 -21.48
CA LYS A 499 79.08 -11.20 -22.24
C LYS A 499 80.60 -11.45 -22.25
N PRO A 500 81.06 -12.70 -22.32
CA PRO A 500 82.49 -13.02 -22.30
C PRO A 500 83.22 -12.30 -23.45
N GLY A 501 84.11 -11.36 -23.10
CA GLY A 501 84.87 -10.54 -24.05
C GLY A 501 84.51 -9.05 -24.11
N GLU A 502 83.48 -8.59 -23.37
CA GLU A 502 83.15 -7.16 -23.22
C GLU A 502 83.57 -6.62 -21.84
N ASP A 503 84.25 -5.47 -21.82
CA ASP A 503 84.56 -4.77 -20.57
C ASP A 503 83.29 -4.03 -20.09
N GLY A 504 82.59 -4.59 -19.10
CA GLY A 504 81.39 -4.00 -18.48
C GLY A 504 81.68 -2.82 -17.53
N ALA A 505 80.76 -2.55 -16.59
CA ALA A 505 80.90 -1.46 -15.61
C ALA A 505 82.24 -1.51 -14.84
N MET A 506 82.84 -0.35 -14.55
CA MET A 506 84.13 -0.25 -13.86
C MET A 506 83.92 -0.03 -12.36
N ILE A 507 84.47 -0.93 -11.54
CA ILE A 507 84.45 -0.84 -10.08
C ILE A 507 85.55 0.15 -9.65
N LYS A 508 85.17 1.18 -8.90
CA LYS A 508 86.04 2.26 -8.44
C LYS A 508 86.51 2.02 -7.00
N GLU A 509 87.49 2.82 -6.58
CA GLU A 509 87.97 2.84 -5.21
C GLU A 509 86.84 3.18 -4.23
N GLY A 510 86.72 2.39 -3.16
CA GLY A 510 85.70 2.57 -2.13
C GLY A 510 84.31 2.03 -2.47
N ASP A 511 84.13 1.42 -3.65
CA ASP A 511 82.87 0.75 -3.99
C ASP A 511 82.67 -0.52 -3.13
N GLU A 512 81.41 -0.81 -2.84
CA GLU A 512 80.97 -2.04 -2.17
C GLU A 512 80.29 -2.94 -3.19
N VAL A 513 80.93 -4.08 -3.49
CA VAL A 513 80.42 -5.06 -4.45
C VAL A 513 79.88 -6.26 -3.68
N ALA A 514 78.61 -6.60 -3.84
CA ALA A 514 78.01 -7.74 -3.15
C ALA A 514 77.66 -8.87 -4.14
N ILE A 515 78.12 -10.08 -3.82
CA ILE A 515 77.76 -11.32 -4.51
C ILE A 515 76.58 -11.93 -3.79
N ILE A 516 75.44 -11.97 -4.46
CA ILE A 516 74.15 -12.40 -3.92
C ILE A 516 73.77 -13.72 -4.60
N PRO A 517 73.96 -14.87 -3.94
CA PRO A 517 73.41 -16.14 -4.42
C PRO A 517 71.88 -16.10 -4.41
N PRO A 518 71.23 -16.92 -5.25
CA PRO A 518 69.77 -17.01 -5.26
C PRO A 518 69.31 -17.49 -3.89
N VAL A 519 68.30 -16.81 -3.33
CA VAL A 519 67.72 -17.16 -2.03
C VAL A 519 67.11 -18.56 -2.12
N SER A 520 67.69 -19.50 -1.38
CA SER A 520 67.06 -20.78 -1.06
C SER A 520 65.84 -20.48 -0.19
N SER A 521 64.67 -20.38 -0.80
CA SER A 521 63.39 -20.35 -0.08
C SER A 521 63.26 -21.65 0.71
N GLY A 522 63.60 -21.58 2.00
CA GLY A 522 63.22 -22.58 2.99
C GLY A 522 61.74 -22.48 3.30
#